data_AF-A0A257UQ31-F1
#
_entry.id   AF-A0A257UQ31-F1
#
_cell.length_a   1.000
_cell.length_b   1.000
_cell.length_c   1.000
_cell.angle_alpha   90.00
_cell.angle_beta   90.00
_cell.angle_gamma   90.00
#
_symmetry.space_group_name_H-M   'P 1'
#
loop_
_entity.id
_entity.type
_entity.pdbx_description
1 polymer ?
#
loop_
_entity_poly.entity_id
_entity_poly.type
_entity_poly.pdbx_seq_one_letter_code
_entity_poly.pdbx_strand_id
1 'polypeptide(L)'
;MAGATKRFLGGGRILPPKVRGDMTAAELVDGVFSAYNAARLREGARLFARKMLAPETTVALSLTGALTPGGYGISCLVPLIEAGFVDWIVSTG
;
A
#
# COMPACT_ATOMS: atom_id res chain seq x y z
N MET A 1 19.93 17.64 -32.74
CA MET A 1 18.51 17.58 -32.33
C MET A 1 18.23 16.23 -31.70
N ALA A 2 18.14 16.14 -30.37
CA ALA A 2 17.91 14.88 -29.67
C ALA A 2 16.40 14.58 -29.63
N GLY A 3 16.02 13.49 -30.30
CA GLY A 3 14.64 13.13 -30.62
C GLY A 3 13.74 12.79 -29.43
N ALA A 4 12.46 12.80 -29.73
CA ALA A 4 11.29 12.74 -28.85
C ALA A 4 11.07 11.41 -28.09
N THR A 5 12.11 10.66 -27.73
CA THR A 5 12.01 9.37 -27.02
C THR A 5 11.90 9.48 -25.49
N LYS A 6 12.04 10.68 -24.91
CA LYS A 6 12.25 10.84 -23.46
C LYS A 6 10.99 10.82 -22.57
N ARG A 7 9.78 11.01 -23.10
CA ARG A 7 8.60 11.22 -22.24
C ARG A 7 8.13 9.96 -21.50
N PHE A 8 8.35 8.78 -22.10
CA PHE A 8 7.88 7.50 -21.55
C PHE A 8 9.01 6.60 -21.04
N LEU A 9 10.27 6.97 -21.30
CA LEU A 9 11.46 6.24 -20.84
C LEU A 9 12.12 6.86 -19.60
N GLY A 10 11.47 7.85 -18.98
CA GLY A 10 11.95 8.52 -17.77
C GLY A 10 11.11 8.15 -16.55
N GLY A 11 11.63 7.31 -15.67
CA GLY A 11 11.12 7.14 -14.31
C GLY A 11 11.77 8.15 -13.35
N GLY A 12 11.16 8.35 -12.19
CA GLY A 12 11.80 9.11 -11.11
C GLY A 12 13.16 8.51 -10.74
N ARG A 13 14.17 9.37 -10.50
CA ARG A 13 15.52 8.92 -10.11
C ARG A 13 15.43 8.09 -8.82
N ILE A 14 15.99 6.88 -8.83
CA ILE A 14 16.10 6.06 -7.62
C ILE A 14 17.21 6.65 -6.74
N LEU A 15 16.81 7.57 -5.86
CA LEU A 15 17.69 8.20 -4.88
C LEU A 15 16.93 8.43 -3.57
N PRO A 16 16.69 7.38 -2.78
CA PRO A 16 16.03 7.52 -1.48
C PRO A 16 16.91 8.36 -0.53
N PRO A 17 16.31 9.08 0.44
CA PRO A 17 17.06 9.77 1.48
C PRO A 17 17.72 8.77 2.44
N LYS A 18 18.71 9.22 3.19
CA LYS A 18 19.28 8.43 4.30
C LYS A 18 18.20 8.16 5.35
N VAL A 19 18.08 6.92 5.81
CA VAL A 19 17.20 6.56 6.93
C VAL A 19 17.66 7.31 8.19
N ARG A 20 16.70 7.84 8.94
CA ARG A 20 16.94 8.53 10.21
C ARG A 20 16.10 7.88 11.30
N GLY A 21 16.55 7.99 12.56
CA GLY A 21 15.86 7.40 13.71
C GLY A 21 14.54 8.08 14.09
N ASP A 22 14.26 9.26 13.55
CA ASP A 22 13.04 10.05 13.77
C ASP A 22 11.96 9.80 12.70
N MET A 23 12.23 8.94 11.70
CA MET A 23 11.26 8.67 10.64
C MET A 23 10.07 7.87 11.17
N THR A 24 8.88 8.34 10.87
CA THR A 24 7.65 7.55 11.00
C THR A 24 7.66 6.37 10.02
N ALA A 25 6.86 5.35 10.30
CA ALA A 25 6.68 4.22 9.38
C ALA A 25 6.18 4.69 7.99
N ALA A 26 5.31 5.70 7.95
CA ALA A 26 4.81 6.28 6.71
C ALA A 26 5.92 6.95 5.90
N GLU A 27 6.77 7.77 6.54
CA GLU A 27 7.91 8.42 5.86
C GLU A 27 8.92 7.41 5.34
N LEU A 28 9.18 6.35 6.11
CA LEU A 28 10.07 5.27 5.70
C LEU A 28 9.52 4.56 4.45
N VAL A 29 8.25 4.17 4.47
CA VAL A 29 7.59 3.52 3.33
C VAL A 29 7.55 4.46 2.12
N ASP A 30 7.17 5.73 2.29
CA ASP A 30 7.03 6.64 1.15
C ASP A 30 8.36 7.08 0.54
N GLY A 31 9.36 7.33 1.38
CA GLY A 31 10.64 7.93 0.97
C GLY A 31 11.73 6.90 0.63
N VAL A 32 11.77 5.76 1.32
CA VAL A 32 12.94 4.85 1.27
C VAL A 32 12.64 3.56 0.51
N PHE A 33 11.40 3.08 0.49
CA PHE A 33 11.06 1.78 -0.09
C PHE A 33 10.99 1.85 -1.63
N SER A 34 12.14 1.97 -2.29
CA SER A 34 12.25 2.35 -3.70
C SER A 34 12.41 1.22 -4.71
N ALA A 35 12.71 -0.01 -4.27
CA ALA A 35 12.93 -1.15 -5.17
C ALA A 35 12.40 -2.48 -4.61
N TYR A 36 12.30 -3.49 -5.48
CA TYR A 36 11.91 -4.87 -5.14
C TYR A 36 10.61 -4.95 -4.32
N ASN A 37 10.55 -5.83 -3.32
CA ASN A 37 9.37 -6.01 -2.47
C ASN A 37 9.02 -4.76 -1.67
N ALA A 38 10.01 -3.95 -1.29
CA ALA A 38 9.78 -2.70 -0.59
C ALA A 38 8.98 -1.73 -1.48
N ALA A 39 9.35 -1.58 -2.76
CA ALA A 39 8.59 -0.77 -3.71
C ALA A 39 7.14 -1.23 -3.86
N ARG A 40 6.91 -2.55 -3.93
CA ARG A 40 5.56 -3.12 -4.00
C ARG A 40 4.74 -2.80 -2.76
N LEU A 41 5.32 -2.89 -1.56
CA LEU A 41 4.65 -2.50 -0.32
C LEU A 41 4.26 -1.02 -0.34
N ARG A 42 5.18 -0.14 -0.73
CA ARG A 42 4.90 1.30 -0.85
C ARG A 42 3.79 1.59 -1.85
N GLU A 43 3.81 0.94 -3.01
CA GLU A 43 2.76 1.08 -4.02
C GLU A 43 1.40 0.60 -3.49
N GLY A 44 1.37 -0.55 -2.80
CA GLY A 44 0.17 -1.05 -2.13
C GLY A 44 -0.37 -0.09 -1.07
N ALA A 45 0.49 0.44 -0.20
CA ALA A 45 0.12 1.41 0.82
C ALA A 45 -0.46 2.70 0.21
N ARG A 46 0.13 3.21 -0.88
CA ARG A 46 -0.38 4.38 -1.61
C ARG A 46 -1.70 4.10 -2.30
N LEU A 47 -1.83 2.94 -2.95
CA LEU A 47 -3.06 2.55 -3.63
C LEU A 47 -4.20 2.47 -2.62
N PHE A 48 -3.95 1.80 -1.50
CA PHE A 48 -4.91 1.68 -0.41
C PHE A 48 -5.33 3.06 0.12
N ALA A 49 -4.37 3.85 0.64
CA ALA A 49 -4.69 5.11 1.31
C ALA A 49 -5.24 6.21 0.39
N ARG A 50 -4.86 6.24 -0.89
CA ARG A 50 -5.21 7.35 -1.80
C ARG A 50 -6.35 7.04 -2.76
N LYS A 51 -6.57 5.76 -3.09
CA LYS A 51 -7.59 5.36 -4.06
C LYS A 51 -8.65 4.47 -3.46
N MET A 52 -8.27 3.43 -2.72
CA MET A 52 -9.26 2.49 -2.16
C MET A 52 -10.08 3.16 -1.06
N LEU A 53 -9.46 4.01 -0.24
CA LEU A 53 -10.15 4.76 0.82
C LEU A 53 -10.74 6.10 0.35
N ALA A 54 -10.79 6.35 -0.95
CA ALA A 54 -11.40 7.58 -1.48
C ALA A 54 -12.94 7.52 -1.38
N PRO A 55 -13.64 8.66 -1.28
CA PRO A 55 -15.10 8.68 -1.35
C PRO A 55 -15.63 7.99 -2.60
N GLU A 56 -16.85 7.45 -2.51
CA GLU A 56 -17.53 6.75 -3.63
C GLU A 56 -16.72 5.58 -4.22
N THR A 57 -15.91 4.91 -3.38
CA THR A 57 -15.15 3.72 -3.78
C THR A 57 -15.66 2.49 -3.04
N THR A 58 -15.92 1.41 -3.77
CA THR A 58 -16.27 0.11 -3.19
C THR A 58 -15.03 -0.76 -3.02
N VAL A 59 -14.75 -1.18 -1.80
CA VAL A 59 -13.63 -2.03 -1.39
C VAL A 59 -14.10 -3.46 -1.13
N ALA A 60 -13.68 -4.36 -2.03
CA ALA A 60 -13.82 -5.80 -1.90
C ALA A 60 -12.57 -6.39 -1.24
N LEU A 61 -12.72 -7.17 -0.17
CA LEU A 61 -11.61 -7.84 0.49
C LEU A 61 -11.68 -9.36 0.30
N SER A 62 -10.66 -9.94 -0.32
CA SER A 62 -10.49 -11.39 -0.43
C SER A 62 -9.31 -11.84 0.42
N LEU A 63 -9.51 -12.83 1.29
CA LEU A 63 -8.47 -13.34 2.19
C LEU A 63 -8.63 -14.83 2.53
N THR A 64 -7.56 -15.46 3.01
CA THR A 64 -7.65 -16.83 3.54
C THR A 64 -8.08 -16.82 5.00
N GLY A 65 -8.84 -17.83 5.43
CA GLY A 65 -9.28 -18.01 6.82
C GLY A 65 -8.12 -18.13 7.81
N ALA A 66 -6.94 -18.57 7.33
CA ALA A 66 -5.71 -18.67 8.11
C ALA A 66 -5.22 -17.33 8.71
N LEU A 67 -5.66 -16.19 8.17
CA LEU A 67 -5.30 -14.88 8.73
C LEU A 67 -5.96 -14.62 10.11
N THR A 68 -7.11 -15.23 10.40
CA THR A 68 -7.79 -15.06 11.69
C THR A 68 -7.00 -15.65 12.86
N PRO A 69 -6.59 -16.95 12.86
CA PRO A 69 -5.72 -17.49 13.89
C PRO A 69 -4.29 -16.90 13.84
N GLY A 70 -3.88 -16.33 12.70
CA GLY A 70 -2.66 -15.52 12.59
C GLY A 70 -2.72 -14.18 13.35
N GLY A 71 -3.85 -13.84 13.97
CA GLY A 71 -4.04 -12.63 14.76
C GLY A 71 -4.45 -11.40 13.95
N TYR A 72 -4.62 -11.53 12.64
CA TYR A 72 -4.96 -10.40 11.76
C TYR A 72 -6.42 -9.96 11.88
N GLY A 73 -7.29 -10.83 12.38
CA GLY A 73 -8.66 -10.48 12.75
C GLY A 73 -8.68 -9.29 13.69
N ILE A 74 -8.02 -9.43 14.85
CA ILE A 74 -7.98 -8.40 15.89
C ILE A 74 -7.07 -7.23 15.48
N SER A 75 -5.94 -7.50 14.82
CA SER A 75 -4.93 -6.47 14.61
C SER A 75 -5.31 -5.44 13.54
N CYS A 76 -5.90 -5.87 12.42
CA CYS A 76 -6.18 -4.94 11.32
C CYS A 76 -7.50 -5.18 10.58
N LEU A 77 -8.01 -6.41 10.50
CA LEU A 77 -9.24 -6.68 9.74
C LEU A 77 -10.48 -6.09 10.43
N VAL A 78 -10.68 -6.36 11.72
CA VAL A 78 -11.82 -5.81 12.49
C VAL A 78 -11.80 -4.27 12.51
N PRO A 79 -10.66 -3.59 12.80
CA PRO A 79 -10.60 -2.13 12.73
C PRO A 79 -10.99 -1.54 11.37
N LEU A 80 -10.60 -2.20 10.26
CA LEU A 80 -10.96 -1.74 8.91
C LEU A 80 -12.46 -1.89 8.63
N ILE A 81 -13.08 -2.96 9.15
CA ILE A 81 -14.53 -3.19 9.02
C ILE A 81 -15.29 -2.15 9.86
N GLU A 82 -14.92 -1.96 11.12
CA GLU A 82 -15.57 -1.00 12.04
C GLU A 82 -15.46 0.45 11.55
N ALA A 83 -14.35 0.80 10.88
CA ALA A 83 -14.17 2.11 10.27
C ALA A 83 -14.94 2.30 8.94
N GLY A 84 -15.61 1.25 8.43
CA GLY A 84 -16.37 1.32 7.18
C GLY A 84 -15.48 1.32 5.92
N PHE A 85 -14.25 0.81 5.99
CA PHE A 85 -13.32 0.78 4.86
C PHE A 85 -13.40 -0.51 4.03
N VAL A 86 -14.28 -1.46 4.40
CA VAL A 86 -14.49 -2.73 3.68
C VAL A 86 -15.98 -2.93 3.49
N ASP A 87 -16.42 -3.04 2.23
CA ASP A 87 -17.84 -3.16 1.87
C ASP A 87 -18.30 -4.62 1.82
N TRP A 88 -17.45 -5.53 1.35
CA TRP A 88 -17.75 -6.96 1.35
C TRP A 88 -16.49 -7.82 1.39
N ILE A 89 -16.64 -9.02 1.95
CA ILE A 89 -15.54 -9.94 2.21
C ILE A 89 -15.83 -11.31 1.59
N VAL A 90 -14.81 -11.87 0.94
CA VAL A 90 -14.75 -13.29 0.58
C VAL A 90 -13.61 -13.93 1.35
N SER A 91 -13.90 -15.03 2.04
CA SER A 91 -12.86 -15.80 2.71
C SER A 91 -13.01 -17.30 2.50
N THR A 92 -11.91 -18.02 2.71
CA THR A 92 -11.99 -19.47 2.90
C THR A 92 -12.54 -19.76 4.30
N GLY A 93 -13.03 -20.99 4.51
CA GLY A 93 -13.40 -21.48 5.85
C GLY A 93 -12.24 -21.48 6.83
#